data_AF-A0A8C3WBQ3-F1
#
_entry.id   AF-A0A8C3WBQ3-F1
#
_cell.length_a   1.000
_cell.length_b   1.000
_cell.length_c   1.000
_cell.angle_alpha   90.00
_cell.angle_beta   90.00
_cell.angle_gamma   90.00
#
_symmetry.space_group_name_H-M   'P 1'
#
loop_
_entity.id
_entity.type
_entity.pdbx_description
1 polymer ?
#
loop_
_entity_poly.entity_id
_entity_poly.type
_entity_poly.pdbx_seq_one_letter_code
_entity_poly.pdbx_strand_id
1 'polypeptide(L)'
;MADKVLKEKRKLFVHSVGMDNVSWRHPMLGSLFIIKLIKILQEYAWSCDLEEIFRKVRFSFELPDGRAQMPTTERVTLTRCFYLFPGY
;
A
#
# COMPACT_ATOMS: atom_id res chain seq x y z
N MET A 1 27.53 -3.67 15.41
CA MET A 1 26.52 -3.38 16.45
C MET A 1 25.40 -2.44 15.98
N ALA A 2 25.58 -1.62 14.93
CA ALA A 2 24.55 -0.69 14.44
C ALA A 2 23.38 -1.35 13.66
N ASP A 3 23.61 -2.48 12.99
CA ASP A 3 22.57 -3.12 12.15
C ASP A 3 21.40 -3.75 12.91
N LYS A 4 21.61 -4.22 14.14
CA LYS A 4 20.50 -4.78 14.95
C LYS A 4 19.55 -3.70 15.47
N VAL A 5 20.02 -2.48 15.73
CA VAL A 5 19.20 -1.35 16.23
C VAL A 5 18.32 -0.74 15.11
N LEU A 6 18.73 -0.86 13.85
CA LEU A 6 17.97 -0.34 12.69
C LEU A 6 16.90 -1.29 12.17
N LYS A 7 16.94 -2.58 12.56
CA LYS A 7 15.98 -3.60 12.11
C LYS A 7 14.57 -3.40 12.71
N GLU A 8 14.48 -2.79 13.89
CA GLU A 8 13.21 -2.33 14.46
C GLU A 8 12.67 -1.03 13.84
N LYS A 9 13.52 -0.28 13.11
CA LYS A 9 13.25 1.11 12.75
C LYS A 9 12.74 1.34 11.33
N ARG A 10 12.63 0.34 10.46
CA ARG A 10 12.14 0.52 9.07
C ARG A 10 10.82 -0.20 8.87
N LYS A 11 9.73 0.53 9.08
CA LYS A 11 8.36 0.04 8.99
C LYS A 11 7.58 0.94 8.05
N LEU A 12 6.61 0.35 7.40
CA LEU A 12 5.64 1.01 6.55
C LEU A 12 4.31 0.31 6.80
N PHE A 13 3.37 1.02 7.41
CA PHE A 13 2.03 0.49 7.66
C PHE A 13 1.08 1.10 6.64
N VAL A 14 0.24 0.25 6.05
CA VAL A 14 -0.79 0.69 5.10
C VAL A 14 -2.10 0.13 5.58
N HIS A 15 -3.01 1.04 5.89
CA HIS A 15 -4.35 0.72 6.32
C HIS A 15 -5.29 0.87 5.13
N SER A 16 -6.23 -0.06 5.01
CA SER A 16 -7.21 -0.01 3.90
C SER A 16 -8.07 1.26 3.95
N VAL A 17 -8.21 1.86 5.13
CA VAL A 17 -8.98 3.08 5.40
C VAL A 17 -8.29 3.88 6.51
N GLY A 18 -8.52 5.19 6.55
CA GLY A 18 -8.24 6.01 7.73
C GLY A 18 -9.13 5.66 8.93
N MET A 19 -8.80 6.24 10.08
CA MET A 19 -9.55 6.05 11.32
C MET A 19 -11.04 6.39 11.14
N ASP A 20 -11.92 5.63 11.79
CA ASP A 20 -13.39 5.77 11.75
C ASP A 20 -14.08 5.56 10.39
N ASN A 21 -13.35 5.09 9.37
CA ASN A 21 -13.90 4.76 8.06
C ASN A 21 -14.12 3.25 7.86
N VAL A 22 -14.99 2.90 6.91
CA VAL A 22 -15.37 1.49 6.63
C VAL A 22 -14.58 0.94 5.45
N SER A 23 -13.96 -0.22 5.64
CA SER A 23 -13.30 -0.96 4.56
C SER A 23 -14.31 -1.80 3.79
N TRP A 24 -14.50 -1.50 2.51
CA TRP A 24 -15.51 -2.15 1.69
C TRP A 24 -15.03 -3.48 1.11
N ARG A 25 -15.93 -4.47 1.14
CA ARG A 25 -15.75 -5.77 0.50
C ARG A 25 -16.83 -6.01 -0.56
N HIS A 26 -16.42 -6.56 -1.68
CA HIS A 26 -17.29 -7.13 -2.68
C HIS A 26 -17.65 -8.57 -2.28
N PRO A 27 -18.92 -8.98 -2.36
CA PRO A 27 -19.38 -10.29 -1.88
C PRO A 27 -18.67 -11.47 -2.55
N MET A 28 -18.27 -11.33 -3.82
CA MET A 28 -17.59 -12.41 -4.57
C MET A 28 -16.09 -12.18 -4.78
N LEU A 29 -15.63 -10.92 -4.80
CA LEU A 29 -14.25 -10.58 -5.22
C LEU A 29 -13.34 -10.29 -4.03
N GLY A 30 -13.90 -10.10 -2.83
CA GLY A 30 -13.14 -9.77 -1.63
C GLY A 30 -12.98 -8.27 -1.42
N SER A 31 -11.93 -7.86 -0.70
CA SER A 31 -11.72 -6.45 -0.34
C SER A 31 -11.30 -5.61 -1.54
N LEU A 32 -11.99 -4.48 -1.76
CA LEU A 32 -11.66 -3.54 -2.82
C LEU A 32 -10.20 -3.05 -2.71
N PHE A 33 -9.74 -2.82 -1.47
CA PHE A 33 -8.35 -2.47 -1.19
C PHE A 33 -7.37 -3.53 -1.67
N ILE A 34 -7.58 -4.80 -1.30
CA ILE A 34 -6.67 -5.89 -1.67
C ILE A 34 -6.66 -6.11 -3.18
N ILE A 35 -7.83 -6.05 -3.83
CA ILE A 35 -7.95 -6.19 -5.29
C ILE A 35 -7.13 -5.10 -6.00
N LYS A 36 -7.34 -3.82 -5.63
CA LYS A 36 -6.59 -2.70 -6.25
C LYS A 36 -5.10 -2.76 -5.90
N LEU A 37 -4.74 -3.14 -4.67
CA LEU A 37 -3.35 -3.31 -4.25
C LEU A 37 -2.61 -4.36 -5.09
N ILE A 38 -3.20 -5.55 -5.25
CA ILE A 38 -2.60 -6.63 -6.06
C ILE A 38 -2.43 -6.17 -7.51
N LYS A 39 -3.45 -5.52 -8.09
CA LYS A 39 -3.39 -5.02 -9.46
C LYS A 39 -2.23 -4.05 -9.66
N ILE A 40 -2.10 -3.05 -8.79
CA ILE A 40 -1.02 -2.05 -8.89
C ILE A 40 0.35 -2.67 -8.60
N LEU A 41 0.45 -3.62 -7.67
CA LEU A 41 1.69 -4.36 -7.45
C LEU A 41 2.12 -5.13 -8.71
N GLN A 42 1.21 -5.87 -9.33
CA GLN A 42 1.52 -6.63 -10.56
C GLN A 42 1.97 -5.71 -11.71
N GLU A 43 1.40 -4.52 -11.81
CA GLU A 43 1.68 -3.57 -12.89
C GLU A 43 2.97 -2.75 -12.66
N TYR A 44 3.28 -2.39 -11.42
CA TYR A 44 4.34 -1.41 -11.10
C TYR A 44 5.50 -1.95 -10.25
N ALA A 45 5.43 -3.18 -9.70
CA ALA A 45 6.51 -3.72 -8.84
C ALA A 45 7.87 -3.84 -9.54
N TRP A 46 7.90 -3.91 -10.88
CA TRP A 46 9.13 -4.02 -11.66
C TRP A 46 9.86 -2.68 -11.86
N SER A 47 9.18 -1.54 -11.70
CA SER A 47 9.73 -0.21 -12.01
C SER A 47 9.58 0.81 -10.88
N CYS A 48 8.68 0.59 -9.92
CA CYS A 48 8.42 1.53 -8.83
C CYS A 48 8.83 0.93 -7.47
N ASP A 49 9.20 1.82 -6.55
CA ASP A 49 9.34 1.44 -5.14
C ASP A 49 7.97 1.33 -4.45
N LEU A 50 7.96 0.72 -3.26
CA LEU A 50 6.75 0.49 -2.48
C LEU A 50 6.00 1.79 -2.15
N GLU A 51 6.69 2.90 -1.89
CA GLU A 51 6.03 4.16 -1.55
C GLU A 51 5.22 4.68 -2.73
N GLU A 52 5.83 4.63 -3.92
CA GLU A 52 5.19 5.04 -5.18
C GLU A 52 4.04 4.10 -5.56
N ILE A 53 4.19 2.79 -5.31
CA ILE A 53 3.11 1.80 -5.46
C ILE A 53 1.92 2.17 -4.56
N PHE A 54 2.15 2.46 -3.27
CA PHE A 54 1.07 2.85 -2.37
C PHE A 54 0.47 4.22 -2.71
N ARG A 55 1.26 5.15 -3.27
CA ARG A 55 0.74 6.40 -3.84
C ARG A 55 -0.22 6.14 -4.99
N LYS A 56 0.12 5.24 -5.92
CA LYS A 56 -0.75 4.83 -7.02
C LYS A 56 -2.00 4.10 -6.55
N VAL A 57 -1.89 3.26 -5.51
CA VAL A 57 -3.06 2.64 -4.89
C VAL A 57 -4.00 3.72 -4.35
N ARG A 58 -3.51 4.70 -3.59
CA ARG A 58 -4.33 5.82 -3.11
C ARG A 58 -5.00 6.60 -4.25
N PHE A 59 -4.24 6.90 -5.31
CA PHE A 59 -4.77 7.57 -6.49
C PHE A 59 -5.92 6.78 -7.14
N SER A 60 -5.84 5.44 -7.15
CA SER A 60 -6.93 4.60 -7.67
C SER A 60 -8.24 4.64 -6.85
N PHE A 61 -8.21 5.29 -5.68
CA PHE A 61 -9.36 5.52 -4.80
C PHE A 61 -9.86 6.97 -4.83
N GLU A 62 -9.22 7.90 -5.57
CA GLU A 62 -9.65 9.31 -5.64
C GLU A 62 -11.02 9.49 -6.31
N LEU A 63 -11.33 8.68 -7.32
CA LEU A 63 -12.67 8.61 -7.90
C LEU A 63 -13.47 7.47 -7.21
N PRO A 64 -14.48 7.81 -6.38
CA PRO A 64 -15.27 6.80 -5.69
C PRO A 64 -16.27 6.14 -6.65
N ASP A 65 -16.12 4.83 -6.88
CA ASP A 65 -17.08 4.00 -7.63
C ASP A 65 -18.34 3.68 -6.78
N GLY A 66 -18.96 4.71 -6.21
CA GLY A 66 -20.13 4.60 -5.31
C GLY A 66 -19.82 4.19 -3.86
N ARG A 67 -18.58 3.78 -3.56
CA ARG A 67 -18.10 3.50 -2.20
C ARG A 67 -16.81 4.25 -1.94
N ALA A 68 -16.89 5.32 -1.15
CA ALA A 68 -15.71 6.10 -0.77
C ALA A 68 -14.87 5.34 0.25
N GLN A 69 -13.57 5.22 -0.04
CA GLN A 69 -12.56 4.63 0.83
C GLN A 69 -11.23 5.27 0.45
N MET A 70 -10.42 5.65 1.43
CA MET A 70 -9.08 6.21 1.18
C MET A 70 -8.06 5.43 2.02
N PRO A 71 -7.19 4.63 1.39
CA PRO A 71 -6.10 3.98 2.09
C PRO A 71 -5.13 5.00 2.68
N THR A 72 -4.74 4.79 3.95
CA THR A 72 -3.80 5.67 4.64
C THR A 72 -2.49 4.94 4.88
N THR A 73 -1.40 5.68 4.68
CA THR A 73 -0.06 5.22 5.00
C THR A 73 0.34 5.79 6.35
N GLU A 74 0.74 4.94 7.28
CA GLU A 74 1.11 5.33 8.64
C GLU A 74 2.52 4.87 9.01
N ARG A 75 3.15 5.63 9.91
CA ARG A 75 4.46 5.32 10.52
C ARG A 75 5.52 4.92 9.48
N VAL A 76 5.64 5.72 8.42
CA VAL A 76 6.69 5.55 7.40
C VAL A 76 8.03 5.90 8.02
N THR A 77 8.86 4.90 8.25
CA THR A 77 10.23 5.09 8.73
C THR A 77 11.26 4.50 7.76
N LEU A 78 10.85 4.33 6.51
CA LEU A 78 11.76 3.98 5.42
C LEU A 78 12.73 5.14 5.17
N THR A 79 14.02 4.82 5.12
CA THR A 79 15.08 5.78 4.84
C THR A 79 15.63 5.65 3.42
N ARG A 80 15.12 4.68 2.64
CA ARG A 80 15.52 4.35 1.27
C ARG A 80 14.32 3.82 0.51
N CYS A 81 14.32 4.02 -0.80
CA CYS A 81 13.37 3.39 -1.72
C CYS A 81 13.46 1.86 -1.60
N PHE A 82 12.30 1.22 -1.43
CA PHE A 82 12.20 -0.24 -1.36
C PHE A 82 11.59 -0.78 -2.65
N TYR A 83 12.44 -1.29 -3.53
CA TYR A 83 12.06 -1.98 -4.76
C TYR A 83 11.89 -3.49 -4.53
N LEU A 84 10.90 -4.09 -5.18
CA LEU A 84 10.58 -5.52 -5.04
C LEU A 84 11.36 -6.43 -6.00
N PHE A 85 11.89 -5.88 -7.10
CA PHE A 85 12.65 -6.62 -8.12
C PHE A 85 12.05 -7.98 -8.50
N PRO A 86 10.79 -8.02 -8.98
CA PRO A 86 10.15 -9.28 -9.36
C PRO A 86 10.94 -9.98 -10.47
N GLY A 87 11.36 -11.23 -10.23
CA GLY A 87 12.08 -12.06 -11.20
C GLY A 87 13.61 -12.01 -11.14
N TYR A 88 14.18 -11.25 -10.20
CA TYR A 88 15.59 -11.33 -9.81
C TYR A 88 15.80 -12.23 -8.60
#